data_AF-A0AAV9VQ67-F1
#
_entry.id   AF-A0AAV9VQ67-F1
#
_cell.length_a   1.000
_cell.length_b   1.000
_cell.length_c   1.000
_cell.angle_alpha   90.00
_cell.angle_beta   90.00
_cell.angle_gamma   90.00
#
_symmetry.space_group_name_H-M   'P 1'
#
loop_
_entity.id
_entity.type
_entity.pdbx_description
1 polymer ?
#
loop_
_entity_poly.entity_id
_entity_poly.type
_entity_poly.pdbx_seq_one_letter_code
_entity_poly.pdbx_strand_id
1 'polypeptide(L)'
;MTASQRRSHKRSRDLPKNSKIVKRPLPRPLPPSRLSADPKTVYVSAKSPFISVVKRVRKALAVFKDQSKVSVASGGRQKQRRQQPQQQFGSIQTKPLASDATIDDKAKYVTIKASGKAIEKALGLALYFQGQKDTSVEIRTGTVEATDDIKVDQSHLTFEDLMKAKEKSERIAQESKGAGKEDAMDVDGGGDDDDAAAEESDEFEEIDDVFPSRTRNTSVIEVIVRNKAPT
;
A
#
# COMPACT_ATOMS: atom_id res chain seq x y z
N MET A 1 -30.63 18.56 -26.24
CA MET A 1 -30.04 18.17 -24.94
C MET A 1 -29.60 16.71 -25.07
N THR A 2 -28.31 16.46 -25.30
CA THR A 2 -27.79 15.11 -25.56
C THR A 2 -27.50 14.38 -24.25
N ALA A 3 -28.18 13.24 -24.05
CA ALA A 3 -28.02 12.42 -22.86
C ALA A 3 -26.60 11.84 -22.81
N SER A 4 -25.85 12.19 -21.75
CA SER A 4 -24.55 11.62 -21.45
C SER A 4 -24.74 10.14 -21.07
N GLN A 5 -24.52 9.25 -22.05
CA GLN A 5 -24.43 7.82 -21.81
C GLN A 5 -23.32 7.56 -20.80
N ARG A 6 -23.70 7.25 -19.57
CA ARG A 6 -22.79 6.75 -18.54
C ARG A 6 -22.21 5.44 -19.06
N ARG A 7 -20.98 5.48 -19.59
CA ARG A 7 -20.22 4.27 -19.92
C ARG A 7 -20.22 3.39 -18.67
N SER A 8 -20.91 2.25 -18.74
CA SER A 8 -20.76 1.22 -17.74
C SER A 8 -19.27 0.95 -17.67
N HIS A 9 -18.68 1.09 -16.48
CA HIS A 9 -17.28 0.77 -16.30
C HIS A 9 -17.19 -0.70 -16.68
N LYS A 10 -16.66 -0.98 -17.86
CA LYS A 10 -16.55 -2.33 -18.39
C LYS A 10 -15.99 -3.14 -17.22
N ARG A 11 -16.77 -4.12 -16.74
CA ARG A 11 -16.18 -5.22 -15.96
C ARG A 11 -14.91 -5.54 -16.72
N SER A 12 -13.75 -5.41 -16.08
CA SER A 12 -12.46 -5.61 -16.74
C SER A 12 -12.62 -6.86 -17.60
N ARG A 13 -12.37 -6.70 -18.90
CA ARG A 13 -12.80 -7.64 -19.94
C ARG A 13 -12.27 -9.07 -19.70
N ASP A 14 -11.38 -9.21 -18.73
CA ASP A 14 -10.58 -10.39 -18.41
C ASP A 14 -10.97 -11.03 -17.07
N LEU A 15 -12.01 -10.53 -16.38
CA LEU A 15 -12.49 -11.16 -15.14
C LEU A 15 -13.62 -12.15 -15.44
N PRO A 16 -13.56 -13.37 -14.86
CA PRO A 16 -14.64 -14.34 -15.02
C PRO A 16 -15.93 -13.76 -14.44
N LYS A 17 -17.06 -14.08 -15.08
CA LYS A 17 -18.37 -13.42 -14.85
C LYS A 17 -18.87 -13.56 -13.41
N ASN A 18 -18.40 -14.58 -12.69
CA ASN A 18 -18.69 -14.89 -11.29
C ASN A 18 -17.67 -14.27 -10.31
N SER A 19 -16.90 -13.26 -10.70
CA SER A 19 -15.91 -12.64 -9.80
C SER A 19 -16.21 -11.18 -9.46
N LYS A 20 -15.89 -10.82 -8.22
CA LYS A 20 -16.05 -9.50 -7.64
C LYS A 20 -14.71 -8.97 -7.14
N ILE A 21 -14.43 -7.74 -7.51
CA ILE A 21 -13.21 -7.04 -7.08
C ILE A 21 -13.44 -6.49 -5.67
N VAL A 22 -12.61 -6.94 -4.73
CA VAL A 22 -12.57 -6.43 -3.36
C VAL A 22 -11.34 -5.55 -3.20
N LYS A 23 -11.56 -4.30 -2.81
CA LYS A 23 -10.49 -3.30 -2.74
C LYS A 23 -9.65 -3.49 -1.49
N ARG A 24 -8.33 -3.64 -1.62
CA ARG A 24 -7.46 -3.60 -0.44
C ARG A 24 -7.22 -2.16 0.02
N PRO A 25 -7.10 -1.92 1.34
CA PRO A 25 -6.60 -0.66 1.86
C PRO A 25 -5.15 -0.42 1.42
N LEU A 26 -4.79 0.84 1.16
CA LEU A 26 -3.39 1.21 0.90
C LEU A 26 -2.53 0.97 2.15
N PRO A 27 -1.34 0.36 2.03
CA PRO A 27 -0.44 0.18 3.15
C PRO A 27 0.00 1.53 3.72
N ARG A 28 0.02 1.63 5.05
CA ARG A 28 0.44 2.85 5.76
C ARG A 28 1.60 2.50 6.69
N PRO A 29 2.70 3.28 6.67
CA PRO A 29 3.74 3.13 7.68
C PRO A 29 3.18 3.41 9.07
N LEU A 30 3.81 2.79 10.07
CA LEU A 30 3.53 3.09 11.47
C LEU A 30 3.80 4.58 11.74
N PRO A 31 2.95 5.25 12.54
CA PRO A 31 3.18 6.64 12.87
C PRO A 31 4.49 6.78 13.67
N PRO A 32 5.30 7.82 13.41
CA PRO A 32 6.52 8.04 14.18
C PRO A 32 6.20 8.32 15.65
N SER A 33 7.18 8.08 16.52
CA SER A 33 7.07 8.42 17.95
C SER A 33 6.73 9.90 18.12
N ARG A 34 5.90 10.23 19.13
CA ARG A 34 5.42 11.60 19.35
C ARG A 34 6.56 12.62 19.48
N LEU A 35 7.64 12.19 20.12
CA LEU A 35 8.84 12.98 20.39
C LEU A 35 9.88 12.90 19.28
N SER A 36 9.66 12.09 18.23
CA SER A 36 10.59 12.03 17.10
C SER A 36 10.65 13.36 16.36
N ALA A 37 11.82 13.66 15.81
CA ALA A 37 12.04 14.76 14.89
C ALA A 37 11.49 14.47 13.47
N ASP A 38 11.06 13.22 13.23
CA ASP A 38 10.55 12.80 11.92
C ASP A 38 9.31 13.59 11.47
N PRO A 39 9.14 13.79 10.15
CA PRO A 39 7.95 14.40 9.58
C PRO A 39 6.68 13.65 9.99
N LYS A 40 5.68 14.40 10.46
CA LYS A 40 4.41 13.81 10.92
C LYS A 40 3.44 13.71 9.75
N THR A 41 2.88 12.52 9.52
CA THR A 41 1.92 12.29 8.44
C THR A 41 0.49 12.22 8.95
N VAL A 42 -0.42 13.00 8.34
CA VAL A 42 -1.86 13.00 8.61
C VAL A 42 -2.59 12.49 7.37
N TYR A 43 -3.20 11.31 7.47
CA TYR A 43 -4.04 10.75 6.41
C TYR A 43 -5.45 11.32 6.47
N VAL A 44 -5.96 11.81 5.34
CA VAL A 44 -7.29 12.41 5.22
C VAL A 44 -8.19 11.52 4.36
N SER A 45 -9.39 11.26 4.86
CA SER A 45 -10.45 10.55 4.13
C SER A 45 -11.50 11.54 3.65
N ALA A 46 -12.25 11.17 2.62
CA ALA A 46 -13.38 11.95 2.12
C ALA A 46 -14.46 12.18 3.20
N LYS A 47 -14.59 11.29 4.19
CA LYS A 47 -15.52 11.43 5.32
C LYS A 47 -14.96 12.23 6.50
N SER A 48 -13.68 12.61 6.48
CA SER A 48 -13.08 13.37 7.58
C SER A 48 -13.68 14.79 7.68
N PRO A 49 -14.10 15.24 8.87
CA PRO A 49 -14.54 16.62 9.09
C PRO A 49 -13.38 17.61 8.93
N PHE A 50 -13.62 18.73 8.25
CA PHE A 50 -12.59 19.71 7.90
C PHE A 50 -11.84 20.25 9.14
N ILE A 51 -12.59 20.78 10.11
CA ILE A 51 -12.01 21.40 11.31
C ILE A 51 -11.24 20.40 12.19
N SER A 52 -11.64 19.12 12.17
CA SER A 52 -10.93 18.05 12.89
C SER A 52 -9.52 17.87 12.33
N VAL A 53 -9.38 17.90 11.00
CA VAL A 53 -8.09 17.77 10.33
C VAL A 53 -7.21 18.99 10.64
N VAL A 54 -7.77 20.20 10.56
CA VAL A 54 -7.06 21.44 10.93
C VAL A 54 -6.46 21.36 12.32
N LYS A 55 -7.27 20.99 13.33
CA LYS A 55 -6.82 20.85 14.72
C LYS A 55 -5.70 19.81 14.85
N ARG A 56 -5.81 18.70 14.12
CA ARG A 56 -4.81 17.61 14.12
C ARG A 56 -3.47 18.07 13.55
N VAL A 57 -3.50 18.81 12.44
CA VAL A 57 -2.30 19.38 11.80
C VAL A 57 -1.65 20.42 12.71
N ARG A 58 -2.43 21.35 13.29
CA ARG A 58 -1.90 22.33 14.26
C ARG A 58 -1.27 21.67 15.48
N LYS A 59 -1.91 20.63 16.02
CA LYS A 59 -1.34 19.86 17.13
C LYS A 59 -0.02 19.20 16.73
N ALA A 60 0.10 18.66 15.52
CA ALA A 60 1.35 18.09 15.04
C ALA A 60 2.45 19.16 14.87
N LEU A 61 2.11 20.33 14.33
CA LEU A 61 3.02 21.48 14.18
C LEU A 61 3.49 22.05 15.54
N ALA A 62 2.62 22.04 16.55
CA ALA A 62 2.96 22.52 17.89
C ALA A 62 4.09 21.71 18.53
N VAL A 63 4.12 20.39 18.31
CA VAL A 63 5.18 19.53 18.86
C VAL A 63 6.57 19.96 18.35
N PHE A 64 6.68 20.39 17.09
CA PHE A 64 7.96 20.87 16.56
C PHE A 64 8.39 22.19 17.22
N LYS A 65 7.44 23.07 17.58
CA LYS A 65 7.73 24.31 18.32
C LYS A 65 8.19 24.03 19.76
N ASP A 66 7.66 22.99 20.39
CA ASP A 66 8.05 22.61 21.75
C ASP A 66 9.42 21.93 21.76
N GLN A 67 9.69 21.05 20.78
CA GLN A 67 11.01 20.45 20.59
C GLN A 67 12.11 21.50 20.39
N SER A 68 11.85 22.54 19.59
CA SER A 68 12.82 23.63 19.41
C SER A 68 13.10 24.40 20.70
N LYS A 69 12.17 24.47 21.66
CA LYS A 69 12.43 25.13 22.95
C LYS A 69 13.29 24.24 23.87
N VAL A 70 13.02 22.94 23.88
CA VAL A 70 13.73 21.98 24.72
C VAL A 70 15.20 21.86 24.31
N SER A 71 15.49 21.78 23.01
CA SER A 71 16.87 21.69 22.52
C SER A 71 17.72 22.90 22.92
N VAL A 72 17.14 24.10 22.87
CA VAL A 72 17.80 25.35 23.29
C VAL A 72 18.04 25.36 24.81
N ALA A 73 17.10 24.85 25.60
CA ALA A 73 17.23 24.77 27.06
C ALA A 73 18.23 23.72 27.54
N SER A 74 18.38 22.60 26.83
CA SER A 74 19.34 21.54 27.18
C SER A 74 20.78 21.85 26.77
N GLY A 75 20.99 22.68 25.73
CA GLY A 75 22.33 23.08 25.26
C GLY A 75 23.16 23.85 26.29
N GLY A 76 22.52 24.50 27.26
CA GLY A 76 23.19 25.23 28.34
C GLY A 76 23.63 24.38 29.54
N ARG A 77 23.02 23.20 29.75
CA ARG A 77 23.23 22.41 31.00
C ARG A 77 24.34 21.35 30.90
N GLN A 78 24.79 20.98 29.70
CA GLN A 78 25.79 19.91 29.54
C GLN A 78 27.25 20.37 29.63
N LYS A 79 27.54 21.67 29.63
CA LYS A 79 28.94 22.17 29.72
C LYS A 79 29.55 22.14 31.13
N GLN A 80 28.79 21.84 32.20
CA GLN A 80 29.32 21.86 33.57
C GLN A 80 29.53 20.48 34.23
N ARG A 81 29.23 19.34 33.58
CA ARG A 81 29.43 17.99 34.17
C ARG A 81 30.44 17.09 33.44
N ARG A 82 31.36 17.67 32.65
CA ARG A 82 32.47 16.92 32.00
C ARG A 82 33.83 17.55 32.27
N GLN A 83 34.16 17.75 33.55
CA GLN A 83 35.54 17.78 34.02
C GLN A 83 35.76 16.57 34.95
N GLN A 84 35.79 15.38 34.36
CA GLN A 84 36.46 14.23 34.96
C GLN A 84 37.40 13.68 33.88
N PRO A 85 38.73 13.71 34.10
CA PRO A 85 39.68 13.15 33.16
C PRO A 85 39.77 11.64 33.43
N GLN A 86 39.13 10.83 32.59
CA GLN A 86 39.39 9.39 32.57
C GLN A 86 39.71 8.93 31.14
N GLN A 87 41.02 8.92 30.91
CA GLN A 87 41.82 7.96 30.14
C GLN A 87 41.27 7.48 28.79
N GLN A 88 42.07 7.85 27.79
CA GLN A 88 42.00 7.56 26.36
C GLN A 88 41.78 6.08 26.04
N PHE A 89 40.68 5.79 25.32
CA PHE A 89 40.63 4.70 24.34
C PHE A 89 39.93 5.23 23.08
N GLY A 90 40.54 4.92 21.93
CA GLY A 90 40.31 5.58 20.64
C GLY A 90 38.85 5.59 20.19
N SER A 91 38.33 6.79 19.95
CA SER A 91 37.07 7.00 19.25
C SER A 91 37.35 7.66 17.90
N ILE A 92 36.84 7.01 16.86
CA ILE A 92 36.83 7.48 15.48
C ILE A 92 36.16 8.87 15.47
N GLN A 93 36.94 9.88 15.12
CA GLN A 93 36.47 11.26 15.00
C GLN A 93 35.53 11.37 13.80
N THR A 94 34.24 11.15 14.02
CA THR A 94 33.22 11.69 13.14
C THR A 94 33.03 13.15 13.52
N LYS A 95 33.65 14.05 12.74
CA LYS A 95 33.37 15.49 12.79
C LYS A 95 31.86 15.69 12.65
N PRO A 96 31.16 16.37 13.57
CA PRO A 96 29.83 16.86 13.28
C PRO A 96 30.00 18.01 12.29
N LEU A 97 29.65 17.76 11.02
CA LEU A 97 29.63 18.79 9.98
C LEU A 97 28.64 19.88 10.41
N ALA A 98 29.16 21.08 10.65
CA ALA A 98 28.42 22.28 11.00
C ALA A 98 27.67 22.85 9.77
N SER A 99 26.77 22.06 9.19
CA SER A 99 25.86 22.45 8.11
C SER A 99 24.38 22.21 8.45
N ASP A 100 24.06 21.99 9.72
CA ASP A 100 22.78 21.38 10.15
C ASP A 100 21.63 22.38 10.35
N ALA A 101 21.92 23.64 10.70
CA ALA A 101 20.89 24.59 11.14
C ALA A 101 19.85 24.97 10.07
N THR A 102 20.18 24.87 8.77
CA THR A 102 19.22 25.15 7.68
C THR A 102 18.50 23.89 7.18
N ILE A 103 19.05 22.70 7.46
CA ILE A 103 18.47 21.40 7.10
C ILE A 103 17.41 21.01 8.13
N ASP A 104 17.65 21.33 9.41
CA ASP A 104 16.75 21.02 10.53
C ASP A 104 15.34 21.60 10.39
N ASP A 105 15.22 22.82 9.84
CA ASP A 105 13.92 23.46 9.66
C ASP A 105 13.17 22.94 8.44
N LYS A 106 13.90 22.48 7.41
CA LYS A 106 13.29 21.77 6.27
C LYS A 106 12.81 20.37 6.67
N ALA A 107 13.39 19.76 7.70
CA ALA A 107 12.99 18.46 8.21
C ALA A 107 11.70 18.50 9.05
N LYS A 108 11.38 19.64 9.69
CA LYS A 108 10.20 19.80 10.56
C LYS A 108 8.95 20.20 9.78
N TYR A 109 8.27 19.22 9.19
CA TYR A 109 7.01 19.46 8.48
C TYR A 109 5.94 18.42 8.79
N VAL A 110 4.70 18.80 8.52
CA VAL A 110 3.54 17.91 8.60
C VAL A 110 3.06 17.64 7.18
N THR A 111 2.99 16.37 6.80
CA THR A 111 2.48 15.92 5.50
C THR A 111 1.04 15.50 5.63
N ILE A 112 0.14 16.11 4.85
CA ILE A 112 -1.24 15.70 4.73
C ILE A 112 -1.34 14.83 3.47
N LYS A 113 -1.62 13.53 3.63
CA LYS A 113 -1.79 12.60 2.50
C LYS A 113 -3.27 12.34 2.24
N ALA A 114 -3.69 12.50 0.99
CA ALA A 114 -5.05 12.24 0.55
C ALA A 114 -5.08 11.59 -0.83
N SER A 115 -6.11 10.79 -1.10
CA SER A 115 -6.28 10.11 -2.39
C SER A 115 -7.74 10.13 -2.86
N GLY A 116 -7.94 10.01 -4.17
CA GLY A 116 -9.26 9.98 -4.79
C GLY A 116 -10.16 11.15 -4.36
N LYS A 117 -11.37 10.84 -3.87
CA LYS A 117 -12.35 11.86 -3.42
C LYS A 117 -11.86 12.75 -2.26
N ALA A 118 -10.82 12.36 -1.54
CA ALA A 118 -10.27 13.17 -0.45
C ALA A 118 -9.36 14.31 -0.94
N ILE A 119 -8.95 14.30 -2.22
CA ILE A 119 -8.02 15.29 -2.80
C ILE A 119 -8.62 16.70 -2.72
N GLU A 120 -9.90 16.86 -3.06
CA GLU A 120 -10.60 18.15 -2.97
C GLU A 120 -10.51 18.76 -1.56
N LYS A 121 -10.75 17.94 -0.53
CA LYS A 121 -10.63 18.36 0.87
C LYS A 121 -9.19 18.73 1.25
N ALA A 122 -8.21 17.98 0.76
CA ALA A 122 -6.80 18.27 1.04
C ALA A 122 -6.35 19.60 0.41
N LEU A 123 -6.82 19.91 -0.81
CA LEU A 123 -6.58 21.20 -1.44
C LEU A 123 -7.27 22.35 -0.69
N GLY A 124 -8.50 22.15 -0.21
CA GLY A 124 -9.17 23.14 0.67
C GLY A 124 -8.40 23.40 1.97
N LEU A 125 -7.80 22.35 2.56
CA LEU A 125 -6.92 22.50 3.72
C LEU A 125 -5.63 23.24 3.37
N ALA A 126 -5.05 22.98 2.19
CA ALA A 126 -3.87 23.68 1.70
C ALA A 126 -4.14 25.19 1.60
N LEU A 127 -5.25 25.58 0.98
CA LEU A 127 -5.68 26.99 0.87
C LEU A 127 -5.88 27.63 2.26
N TYR A 128 -6.49 26.90 3.20
CA TYR A 128 -6.69 27.38 4.56
C TYR A 128 -5.39 27.67 5.32
N PHE A 129 -4.36 26.83 5.14
CA PHE A 129 -3.03 27.08 5.74
C PHE A 129 -2.22 28.10 4.95
N GLN A 130 -2.41 28.20 3.63
CA GLN A 130 -1.77 29.24 2.83
C GLN A 130 -2.24 30.66 3.23
N GLY A 131 -3.51 30.81 3.62
CA GLY A 131 -4.05 32.08 4.13
C GLY A 131 -3.55 32.46 5.53
N GLN A 132 -2.82 31.58 6.23
CA GLN A 132 -2.29 31.85 7.56
C GLN A 132 -0.87 32.41 7.49
N LYS A 133 -0.58 33.43 8.30
CA LYS A 133 0.72 34.13 8.30
C LYS A 133 1.85 33.27 8.88
N ASP A 134 1.52 32.29 9.72
CA ASP A 134 2.46 31.46 10.46
C ASP A 134 2.81 30.14 9.76
N THR A 135 2.25 29.86 8.58
CA THR A 135 2.50 28.61 7.85
C THR A 135 2.90 28.82 6.40
N SER A 136 3.71 27.89 5.88
CA SER A 136 4.05 27.76 4.47
C SER A 136 3.58 26.40 3.96
N VAL A 137 3.12 26.36 2.71
CA VAL A 137 2.49 25.17 2.11
C VAL A 137 3.19 24.82 0.81
N GLU A 138 3.52 23.54 0.64
CA GLU A 138 4.07 22.94 -0.58
C GLU A 138 3.18 21.75 -0.98
N ILE A 139 2.87 21.61 -2.27
CA ILE A 139 1.99 20.55 -2.78
C ILE A 139 2.79 19.63 -3.70
N ARG A 140 2.69 18.32 -3.46
CA ARG A 140 3.26 17.29 -4.33
C ARG A 140 2.17 16.35 -4.81
N THR A 141 2.18 16.06 -6.10
CA THR A 141 1.29 15.08 -6.73
C THR A 141 2.02 13.78 -6.95
N GLY A 142 1.33 12.66 -6.76
CA GLY A 142 1.89 11.34 -7.03
C GLY A 142 0.81 10.35 -7.44
N THR A 143 1.27 9.17 -7.83
CA THR A 143 0.42 8.03 -8.16
C THR A 143 0.91 6.85 -7.33
N VAL A 144 -0.01 6.12 -6.72
CA VAL A 144 0.27 4.92 -5.93
C VAL A 144 -0.45 3.75 -6.57
N GLU A 145 0.31 2.68 -6.83
CA GLU A 145 -0.24 1.40 -7.24
C GLU A 145 -0.85 0.69 -6.04
N ALA A 146 -2.06 0.19 -6.21
CA ALA A 146 -2.80 -0.54 -5.18
C ALA A 146 -3.22 -1.89 -5.74
N THR A 147 -2.88 -2.96 -5.04
CA THR A 147 -3.31 -4.31 -5.39
C THR A 147 -4.68 -4.60 -4.77
N ASP A 148 -5.63 -5.01 -5.59
CA ASP A 148 -6.98 -5.43 -5.19
C ASP A 148 -7.11 -6.96 -5.26
N ASP A 149 -8.00 -7.50 -4.44
CA ASP A 149 -8.37 -8.91 -4.46
C ASP A 149 -9.47 -9.16 -5.50
N ILE A 150 -9.46 -10.35 -6.10
CA ILE A 150 -10.58 -10.89 -6.85
C ILE A 150 -11.15 -12.03 -6.01
N LYS A 151 -12.43 -11.92 -5.64
CA LYS A 151 -13.16 -13.02 -5.00
C LYS A 151 -14.16 -13.59 -5.99
N VAL A 152 -14.26 -14.90 -6.09
CA VAL A 152 -15.33 -15.55 -6.85
C VAL A 152 -16.58 -15.58 -5.98
N ASP A 153 -17.65 -14.95 -6.45
CA ASP A 153 -18.98 -15.00 -5.85
C ASP A 153 -19.57 -16.40 -6.14
N GLN A 154 -19.34 -17.36 -5.25
CA GLN A 154 -19.90 -18.72 -5.35
C GLN A 154 -21.43 -18.76 -5.14
N SER A 155 -22.04 -17.66 -4.65
CA SER A 155 -23.46 -17.60 -4.28
C SER A 155 -24.45 -17.58 -5.45
N HIS A 156 -23.97 -17.46 -6.70
CA HIS A 156 -24.80 -17.48 -7.91
C HIS A 156 -24.62 -18.73 -8.75
N LEU A 157 -23.86 -19.71 -8.26
CA LEU A 157 -23.77 -21.01 -8.91
C LEU A 157 -25.01 -21.81 -8.53
N THR A 158 -25.95 -21.93 -9.47
CA THR A 158 -27.02 -22.92 -9.31
C THR A 158 -26.38 -24.32 -9.32
N PHE A 159 -27.00 -25.28 -8.64
CA PHE A 159 -26.52 -26.68 -8.64
C PHE A 159 -26.33 -27.21 -10.08
N GLU A 160 -27.16 -26.75 -11.01
CA GLU A 160 -27.08 -27.06 -12.44
C GLU A 160 -25.80 -26.53 -13.12
N ASP A 161 -25.32 -25.35 -12.74
CA ASP A 161 -24.09 -24.78 -13.29
C ASP A 161 -22.83 -25.51 -12.78
N LEU A 162 -22.85 -25.97 -11.53
CA LEU A 162 -21.78 -26.80 -10.95
C LEU A 162 -21.73 -28.19 -11.60
N MET A 163 -22.89 -28.82 -11.84
CA MET A 163 -23.00 -30.09 -12.56
C MET A 163 -22.49 -29.98 -14.00
N LYS A 164 -22.87 -28.93 -14.74
CA LYS A 164 -22.38 -28.70 -16.11
C LYS A 164 -20.88 -28.41 -16.17
N ALA A 165 -20.33 -27.72 -15.18
CA ALA A 165 -18.90 -27.48 -15.10
C ALA A 165 -18.14 -28.80 -14.87
N LYS A 166 -18.62 -29.65 -13.96
CA LYS A 166 -18.05 -30.97 -13.65
C LYS A 166 -18.15 -31.94 -14.83
N GLU A 167 -19.31 -32.01 -15.48
CA GLU A 167 -19.52 -32.85 -16.67
C GLU A 167 -18.62 -32.40 -17.83
N LYS A 168 -18.38 -31.10 -17.98
CA LYS A 168 -17.49 -30.57 -19.01
C LYS A 168 -16.02 -30.90 -18.72
N SER A 169 -15.58 -30.84 -17.46
CA SER A 169 -14.22 -31.29 -17.10
C SER A 169 -14.05 -32.80 -17.30
N GLU A 170 -15.07 -33.60 -16.98
CA GLU A 170 -15.03 -35.06 -17.18
C GLU A 170 -14.97 -35.43 -18.67
N ARG A 171 -15.71 -34.73 -19.54
CA ARG A 171 -15.61 -34.93 -21.00
C ARG A 171 -14.25 -34.55 -21.55
N ILE A 172 -13.66 -33.44 -21.10
CA ILE A 172 -12.31 -33.03 -21.52
C ILE A 172 -11.26 -34.04 -21.03
N ALA A 173 -11.41 -34.60 -19.82
CA ALA A 173 -10.53 -35.65 -19.28
C ALA A 173 -10.71 -37.01 -19.99
N GLN A 174 -11.91 -37.31 -20.51
CA GLN A 174 -12.16 -38.49 -21.33
C GLN A 174 -11.61 -38.32 -22.76
N GLU A 175 -11.72 -37.13 -23.34
CA GLU A 175 -11.13 -36.82 -24.65
C GLU A 175 -9.60 -36.84 -24.62
N SER A 176 -8.97 -36.39 -23.53
CA SER A 176 -7.50 -36.47 -23.38
C SER A 176 -6.99 -37.90 -23.16
N LYS A 177 -7.81 -38.81 -22.62
CA LYS A 177 -7.51 -40.25 -22.52
C LYS A 177 -7.79 -41.02 -23.82
N GLY A 178 -8.54 -40.44 -24.77
CA GLY A 178 -8.89 -41.07 -26.05
C GLY A 178 -7.97 -40.74 -27.22
N ALA A 179 -7.19 -39.65 -27.15
CA ALA A 179 -6.36 -39.17 -28.28
C ALA A 179 -4.97 -39.84 -28.39
N GLY A 180 -4.80 -41.06 -27.85
CA GLY A 180 -3.52 -41.76 -27.79
C GLY A 180 -3.52 -43.16 -28.39
N LYS A 181 -4.33 -43.45 -29.43
CA LYS A 181 -4.31 -44.80 -30.06
C LYS A 181 -4.79 -44.85 -31.52
N GLU A 182 -3.89 -44.53 -32.44
CA GLU A 182 -3.76 -45.07 -33.83
C GLU A 182 -2.60 -44.29 -34.51
N ASP A 183 -1.41 -44.86 -34.69
CA ASP A 183 -1.05 -45.80 -35.76
C ASP A 183 0.10 -46.77 -35.40
N ALA A 184 0.10 -47.93 -36.07
CA ALA A 184 0.78 -49.18 -35.79
C ALA A 184 2.30 -49.26 -36.09
N MET A 185 3.01 -50.15 -35.36
CA MET A 185 3.85 -51.21 -35.95
C MET A 185 3.95 -52.42 -35.01
N ASP A 186 3.75 -53.59 -35.62
CA ASP A 186 3.75 -54.95 -35.07
C ASP A 186 5.20 -55.48 -34.98
N VAL A 187 5.66 -55.88 -33.79
CA VAL A 187 6.90 -56.64 -33.58
C VAL A 187 6.68 -57.67 -32.46
N ASP A 188 6.74 -58.93 -32.88
CA ASP A 188 6.68 -60.15 -32.10
C ASP A 188 7.83 -60.27 -31.07
N GLY A 189 7.53 -60.76 -29.88
CA GLY A 189 8.50 -60.99 -28.80
C GLY A 189 7.82 -61.14 -27.44
N GLY A 190 7.59 -62.39 -27.02
CA GLY A 190 6.86 -62.74 -25.81
C GLY A 190 7.57 -62.48 -24.47
N GLY A 191 6.85 -62.78 -23.38
CA GLY A 191 7.40 -62.88 -22.02
C GLY A 191 6.52 -62.23 -20.94
N ASP A 192 5.80 -63.10 -20.21
CA ASP A 192 5.58 -63.15 -18.76
C ASP A 192 4.91 -61.98 -17.99
N ASP A 193 3.73 -62.30 -17.46
CA ASP A 193 3.30 -62.27 -16.04
C ASP A 193 3.46 -60.99 -15.18
N ASP A 194 2.28 -60.41 -14.89
CA ASP A 194 1.69 -60.08 -13.58
C ASP A 194 2.38 -59.14 -12.56
N ASP A 195 1.50 -58.30 -11.97
CA ASP A 195 1.60 -57.54 -10.72
C ASP A 195 2.42 -56.23 -10.68
N ALA A 196 1.75 -55.14 -11.05
CA ALA A 196 2.04 -53.81 -10.51
C ALA A 196 0.73 -53.11 -10.14
N ALA A 197 0.41 -53.10 -8.85
CA ALA A 197 -0.65 -52.30 -8.25
C ALA A 197 -0.44 -50.83 -8.63
N ALA A 198 -1.33 -50.30 -9.47
CA ALA A 198 -1.42 -48.89 -9.74
C ALA A 198 -1.87 -48.20 -8.44
N GLU A 199 -0.92 -47.58 -7.75
CA GLU A 199 -1.23 -46.57 -6.76
C GLU A 199 -1.97 -45.44 -7.49
N GLU A 200 -3.28 -45.36 -7.29
CA GLU A 200 -4.06 -44.15 -7.51
C GLU A 200 -3.49 -43.09 -6.56
N SER A 201 -2.48 -42.37 -7.05
CA SER A 201 -2.18 -41.06 -6.51
C SER A 201 -3.40 -40.20 -6.79
N ASP A 202 -4.25 -40.04 -5.78
CA ASP A 202 -5.16 -38.92 -5.63
C ASP A 202 -4.33 -37.63 -5.66
N GLU A 203 -3.91 -37.24 -6.86
CA GLU A 203 -3.35 -35.95 -7.19
C GLU A 203 -4.56 -34.99 -7.21
N PHE A 204 -5.06 -34.73 -6.00
CA PHE A 204 -5.77 -33.50 -5.70
C PHE A 204 -4.74 -32.40 -6.00
N GLU A 205 -4.68 -31.97 -7.26
CA GLU A 205 -4.19 -30.64 -7.58
C GLU A 205 -5.04 -29.71 -6.74
N GLU A 206 -4.51 -29.36 -5.57
CA GLU A 206 -4.84 -28.15 -4.85
C GLU A 206 -4.63 -27.06 -5.89
N ILE A 207 -5.73 -26.72 -6.60
CA ILE A 207 -5.79 -25.56 -7.47
C ILE A 207 -5.46 -24.43 -6.54
N ASP A 208 -4.18 -24.09 -6.52
CA ASP A 208 -3.63 -22.95 -5.85
C ASP A 208 -4.60 -21.80 -6.18
N ASP A 209 -5.32 -21.35 -5.16
CA ASP A 209 -6.26 -20.22 -5.15
C ASP A 209 -5.49 -18.91 -5.39
N VAL A 210 -4.57 -18.89 -6.36
CA VAL A 210 -3.86 -17.74 -6.87
C VAL A 210 -4.84 -17.00 -7.77
N PHE A 211 -5.86 -16.43 -7.14
CA PHE A 211 -6.70 -15.45 -7.78
C PHE A 211 -5.80 -14.30 -8.26
N PRO A 212 -5.86 -13.94 -9.55
CA PRO A 212 -4.92 -12.97 -10.12
C PRO A 212 -5.13 -11.61 -9.47
N SER A 213 -4.28 -11.21 -8.52
CA SER A 213 -4.45 -9.93 -7.86
C SER A 213 -4.42 -8.79 -8.91
N ARG A 214 -5.40 -7.90 -8.89
CA ARG A 214 -5.51 -6.83 -9.88
C ARG A 214 -4.87 -5.57 -9.35
N THR A 215 -3.90 -5.00 -10.04
CA THR A 215 -3.36 -3.70 -9.66
C THR A 215 -4.18 -2.55 -10.25
N ARG A 216 -4.30 -1.46 -9.49
CA ARG A 216 -4.90 -0.20 -9.94
C ARG A 216 -4.01 0.97 -9.55
N ASN A 217 -3.97 1.97 -10.43
CA ASN A 217 -3.29 3.23 -10.14
C ASN A 217 -4.25 4.19 -9.47
N THR A 218 -3.85 4.73 -8.31
CA THR A 218 -4.64 5.70 -7.55
C THR A 218 -3.84 7.00 -7.41
N SER A 219 -4.43 8.12 -7.82
CA SER A 219 -3.83 9.44 -7.61
C SER A 219 -3.79 9.80 -6.13
N VAL A 220 -2.64 10.30 -5.68
CA VAL A 220 -2.37 10.73 -4.31
C VAL A 220 -1.81 12.14 -4.35
N ILE A 221 -2.20 12.95 -3.37
CA ILE A 221 -1.63 14.27 -3.14
C ILE A 221 -1.01 14.31 -1.75
N GLU A 222 0.12 14.99 -1.65
CA GLU A 222 0.81 15.27 -0.42
C GLU A 222 0.88 16.79 -0.24
N VAL A 223 0.21 17.30 0.79
CA VAL A 223 0.28 18.71 1.16
C VAL A 223 1.22 18.83 2.34
N ILE A 224 2.37 19.43 2.13
CA ILE A 224 3.39 19.66 3.13
C ILE A 224 3.13 21.02 3.78
N VAL A 225 2.96 21.02 5.09
CA VAL A 225 2.73 22.22 5.90
C VAL A 225 3.93 22.43 6.83
N ARG A 226 4.53 23.62 6.76
CA ARG A 226 5.67 24.05 7.57
C ARG A 226 5.28 25.25 8.42
N ASN A 227 5.89 25.40 9.59
CA ASN A 227 5.83 26.67 10.32
C ASN A 227 6.72 27.67 9.58
N LYS A 228 6.20 28.87 9.31
CA LYS A 228 6.98 29.98 8.77
C LYS A 228 7.74 30.64 9.93
N ALA A 229 9.03 30.92 9.73
CA ALA A 229 9.77 31.76 10.67
C ALA A 229 9.11 33.16 10.72
N PRO A 230 9.01 33.79 11.91
CA PRO A 230 8.56 35.17 11.99
C PRO A 230 9.55 36.03 11.19
N THR A 231 9.05 36.61 10.10
CA THR A 231 9.68 37.71 9.36
C THR A 231 9.52 39.01 10.12
#